data_AF-A0A966J5C5-F1
#
_entry.id   AF-A0A966J5C5-F1
#
_cell.length_a   1.000
_cell.length_b   1.000
_cell.length_c   1.000
_cell.angle_alpha   90.00
_cell.angle_beta   90.00
_cell.angle_gamma   90.00
#
_symmetry.space_group_name_H-M   'P 1'
#
loop_
_entity.id
_entity.type
_entity.pdbx_description
1 polymer ?
#
loop_
_entity_poly.entity_id
_entity_poly.type
_entity_poly.pdbx_seq_one_letter_code
_entity_poly.pdbx_strand_id
1 'polypeptide(L)'
;MVVFDLYVDGQADFERVRQLRIRVPRAALVAYVDVTRERAKDMFDAGRCDIDVLVVANETDTPQMLATLLDQAEARSVSSLLKPHLAALRSVVRDAVMLSVIRAHERLTPDSLARLIAVSRRLLSKRLEGAQLPPPHQLLTWGRLIVAASMLEDGSRSADGVASALDFPSGSAFRNTCQRYLGCTPHQIRLRGGADWVIQQLLVHREKRRQIVNHEDALQDAAAA
;
A
#
# COMPACT_ATOMS: atom_id res chain seq x y z
N MET A 1 12.31 8.15 3.76
CA MET A 1 12.73 7.58 2.46
C MET A 1 14.25 7.68 2.34
N VAL A 2 14.88 6.76 1.63
CA VAL A 2 16.31 6.76 1.33
C VAL A 2 16.51 6.59 -0.17
N VAL A 3 17.25 7.52 -0.78
CA VAL A 3 17.66 7.46 -2.19
C VAL A 3 19.17 7.20 -2.22
N PHE A 4 19.62 6.24 -3.00
CA PHE A 4 21.04 5.88 -3.09
C PHE A 4 21.43 5.44 -4.50
N ASP A 5 22.68 5.64 -4.87
CA ASP A 5 23.27 5.07 -6.09
C ASP A 5 23.63 3.60 -5.83
N LEU A 6 23.04 2.68 -6.59
CA LEU A 6 23.28 1.25 -6.44
C LEU A 6 24.73 0.85 -6.78
N TYR A 7 25.40 1.65 -7.60
CA TYR A 7 26.73 1.37 -8.14
C TYR A 7 27.79 2.36 -7.66
N VAL A 8 27.58 3.01 -6.51
CA VAL A 8 28.54 4.00 -5.96
C VAL A 8 29.97 3.45 -5.84
N ASP A 9 30.11 2.15 -5.57
CA ASP A 9 31.40 1.45 -5.47
C ASP A 9 31.79 0.70 -6.77
N GLY A 10 31.12 0.99 -7.90
CA GLY A 10 31.33 0.40 -9.23
C GLY A 10 30.60 -0.93 -9.49
N GLN A 11 30.07 -1.58 -8.44
CA GLN A 11 29.28 -2.82 -8.48
C GLN A 11 28.07 -2.70 -7.54
N ALA A 12 27.02 -3.49 -7.77
CA ALA A 12 25.87 -3.53 -6.88
C ALA A 12 26.22 -4.22 -5.55
N ASP A 13 25.94 -3.56 -4.42
CA ASP A 13 26.11 -4.14 -3.07
C ASP A 13 24.75 -4.41 -2.40
N PHE A 14 24.19 -5.59 -2.70
CA PHE A 14 22.91 -6.01 -2.15
C PHE A 14 22.93 -6.36 -0.66
N GLU A 15 24.10 -6.66 -0.09
CA GLU A 15 24.20 -6.87 1.36
C GLU A 15 24.03 -5.55 2.10
N ARG A 16 24.63 -4.46 1.62
CA ARG A 16 24.35 -3.12 2.17
C ARG A 16 22.88 -2.74 2.07
N VAL A 17 22.22 -3.04 0.96
CA VAL A 17 20.78 -2.81 0.80
C VAL A 17 19.98 -3.59 1.85
N ARG A 18 20.31 -4.86 2.08
CA ARG A 18 19.68 -5.68 3.13
C ARG A 18 19.91 -5.10 4.52
N GLN A 19 21.13 -4.70 4.84
CA GLN A 19 21.46 -4.04 6.11
C GLN A 19 20.70 -2.73 6.29
N LEU A 20 20.56 -1.95 5.22
CA LEU A 20 19.77 -0.72 5.22
C LEU A 20 18.29 -1.03 5.51
N ARG A 21 17.70 -2.02 4.83
CA ARG A 21 16.30 -2.44 5.08
C ARG A 21 16.09 -2.89 6.53
N ILE A 22 17.06 -3.56 7.15
CA ILE A 22 16.98 -3.94 8.58
C ILE A 22 16.99 -2.71 9.49
N ARG A 23 17.84 -1.71 9.19
CA ARG A 23 17.99 -0.50 10.02
C ARG A 23 16.83 0.47 9.88
N VAL A 24 16.26 0.58 8.67
CA VAL A 24 15.14 1.48 8.36
C VAL A 24 13.98 0.72 7.70
N PRO A 25 13.30 -0.19 8.43
CA PRO A 25 12.34 -1.12 7.84
C PRO A 25 11.16 -0.44 7.15
N ARG A 26 10.80 0.76 7.60
CA ARG A 26 9.66 1.55 7.09
C ARG A 26 10.04 2.53 5.98
N ALA A 27 11.32 2.75 5.72
CA ALA A 27 11.72 3.70 4.70
C ALA A 27 11.48 3.10 3.31
N ALA A 28 10.93 3.91 2.41
CA ALA A 28 11.02 3.64 0.99
C ALA A 28 12.49 3.65 0.56
N LEU A 29 12.93 2.57 -0.08
CA LEU A 29 14.26 2.41 -0.65
C LEU A 29 14.20 2.63 -2.15
N VAL A 30 14.85 3.70 -2.62
CA VAL A 30 14.87 4.09 -4.02
C VAL A 30 16.30 4.04 -4.51
N ALA A 31 16.56 3.21 -5.52
CA ALA A 31 17.89 3.10 -6.11
C ALA A 31 17.97 3.89 -7.41
N TYR A 32 18.96 4.77 -7.52
CA TYR A 32 19.39 5.35 -8.78
C TYR A 32 20.32 4.36 -9.48
N VAL A 33 20.03 4.06 -10.74
CA VAL A 33 20.72 3.01 -11.50
C VAL A 33 21.04 3.49 -12.90
N ASP A 34 22.22 3.12 -13.38
CA ASP A 34 22.53 3.12 -14.81
C ASP A 34 22.33 1.70 -15.35
N VAL A 35 21.51 1.57 -16.39
CA VAL A 35 21.08 0.28 -16.94
C VAL A 35 21.93 -0.05 -18.15
N THR A 36 22.84 -1.01 -17.97
CA THR A 36 23.65 -1.60 -19.05
C THR A 36 23.33 -3.08 -19.21
N ARG A 37 23.72 -3.67 -20.35
CA ARG A 37 23.52 -5.10 -20.60
C ARG A 37 24.22 -5.96 -19.55
N GLU A 38 25.41 -5.54 -19.11
CA GLU A 38 26.22 -6.22 -18.09
C GLU A 38 25.54 -6.22 -16.71
N ARG A 39 24.75 -5.17 -16.43
CA ARG A 39 24.06 -4.95 -15.15
C ARG A 39 22.59 -5.40 -15.14
N ALA A 40 22.09 -5.98 -16.23
CA ALA A 40 20.68 -6.38 -16.34
C ALA A 40 20.25 -7.36 -15.24
N LYS A 41 21.16 -8.24 -14.79
CA LYS A 41 20.89 -9.18 -13.69
C LYS A 41 20.64 -8.45 -12.36
N ASP A 42 21.38 -7.38 -12.10
CA ASP A 42 21.27 -6.60 -10.86
C ASP A 42 19.88 -6.00 -10.70
N MET A 43 19.16 -5.74 -11.79
CA MET A 43 17.76 -5.25 -11.72
C MET A 43 16.80 -6.28 -11.14
N PHE A 44 17.03 -7.57 -11.41
CA PHE A 44 16.25 -8.64 -10.79
C PHE A 44 16.59 -8.82 -9.31
N ASP A 45 17.88 -8.71 -8.98
CA ASP A 45 18.35 -8.87 -7.59
C ASP A 45 17.96 -7.66 -6.72
N ALA A 46 17.90 -6.46 -7.29
CA ALA A 46 17.33 -5.28 -6.68
C ALA A 46 15.88 -5.50 -6.24
N GLY A 47 15.05 -6.08 -7.12
CA GLY A 47 13.67 -6.45 -6.79
C GLY A 47 13.57 -7.49 -5.67
N ARG A 48 14.52 -8.45 -5.61
CA ARG A 48 14.58 -9.45 -4.53
C ARG A 48 15.02 -8.89 -3.18
N CYS A 49 15.73 -7.77 -3.17
CA CYS A 49 16.22 -7.12 -1.96
C CYS A 49 15.24 -6.08 -1.39
N ASP A 50 13.97 -6.14 -1.79
CA ASP A 50 12.92 -5.18 -1.41
C ASP A 50 13.34 -3.71 -1.71
N ILE A 51 13.99 -3.45 -2.86
CA ILE A 51 14.08 -2.07 -3.38
C ILE A 51 12.70 -1.71 -3.95
N ASP A 52 12.14 -0.59 -3.49
CA ASP A 52 10.75 -0.23 -3.80
C ASP A 52 10.61 0.28 -5.23
N VAL A 53 11.57 1.10 -5.67
CA VAL A 53 11.60 1.75 -7.00
C VAL A 53 13.03 1.93 -7.51
N LEU A 54 13.20 1.80 -8.83
CA LEU A 54 14.42 2.13 -9.55
C LEU A 54 14.22 3.43 -10.33
N VAL A 55 15.14 4.38 -10.15
CA VAL A 55 15.27 5.58 -10.99
C VAL A 55 16.39 5.29 -11.99
N VAL A 56 16.04 5.23 -13.27
CA VAL A 56 16.96 4.89 -14.35
C VAL A 56 17.54 6.19 -14.90
N ALA A 57 18.86 6.29 -14.87
CA ALA A 57 19.59 7.45 -15.34
C ALA A 57 19.22 7.82 -16.78
N ASN A 58 18.96 9.09 -17.04
CA ASN A 58 18.55 9.66 -18.33
C ASN A 58 17.22 9.14 -18.91
N GLU A 59 16.50 8.26 -18.21
CA GLU A 59 15.18 7.77 -18.63
C GLU A 59 14.07 8.25 -17.70
N THR A 60 14.27 8.13 -16.38
CA THR A 60 13.24 8.44 -15.37
C THR A 60 13.68 9.42 -14.29
N ASP A 61 14.77 10.16 -14.53
CA ASP A 61 15.37 11.12 -13.59
C ASP A 61 14.98 12.58 -13.83
N THR A 62 14.04 12.85 -14.74
CA THR A 62 13.41 14.17 -14.82
C THR A 62 12.69 14.52 -13.52
N PRO A 63 12.65 15.80 -13.08
CA PRO A 63 12.06 16.16 -11.79
C PRO A 63 10.60 15.68 -11.59
N GLN A 64 9.79 15.72 -12.66
CA GLN A 64 8.39 15.31 -12.62
C GLN A 64 8.23 13.78 -12.49
N MET A 65 9.04 13.02 -13.26
CA MET A 65 9.02 11.57 -13.19
C MET A 65 9.58 11.09 -11.84
N LEU A 66 10.67 11.71 -11.39
CA LEU A 66 11.27 11.43 -10.09
C LEU A 66 10.26 11.65 -8.96
N ALA A 67 9.58 12.81 -8.90
CA ALA A 67 8.56 13.06 -7.89
C ALA A 67 7.46 11.98 -7.88
N THR A 68 7.00 11.57 -9.05
CA THR A 68 6.02 10.49 -9.21
C THR A 68 6.54 9.15 -8.69
N LEU A 69 7.79 8.81 -9.03
CA LEU A 69 8.46 7.58 -8.58
C LEU A 69 8.68 7.54 -7.08
N LEU A 70 9.01 8.67 -6.45
CA LEU A 70 9.17 8.77 -5.00
C LEU A 70 7.82 8.56 -4.27
N ASP A 71 6.73 9.14 -4.76
CA ASP A 71 5.39 8.91 -4.22
C ASP A 71 4.96 7.42 -4.37
N GLN A 72 5.30 6.78 -5.49
CA GLN A 72 5.07 5.35 -5.69
C GLN A 72 5.92 4.48 -4.76
N ALA A 73 7.19 4.84 -4.53
CA ALA A 73 8.09 4.14 -3.62
C ALA A 73 7.55 4.15 -2.20
N GLU A 74 6.97 5.28 -1.78
CA GLU A 74 6.30 5.40 -0.50
C GLU A 74 5.13 4.42 -0.38
N ALA A 75 4.22 4.40 -1.37
CA ALA A 75 3.09 3.47 -1.40
C ALA A 75 3.52 2.00 -1.30
N ARG A 76 4.61 1.62 -1.98
CA ARG A 76 5.17 0.26 -1.95
C ARG A 76 5.78 -0.07 -0.59
N SER A 77 6.54 0.84 -0.01
CA SER A 77 7.20 0.61 1.27
C SER A 77 6.21 0.36 2.41
N VAL A 78 5.05 1.05 2.40
CA VAL A 78 3.98 0.89 3.38
C VAL A 78 3.34 -0.49 3.32
N SER A 79 3.33 -1.13 2.15
CA SER A 79 2.79 -2.49 2.00
C SER A 79 3.53 -3.54 2.84
N SER A 80 4.79 -3.27 3.21
CA SER A 80 5.56 -4.13 4.12
C SER A 80 4.90 -4.28 5.49
N LEU A 81 4.20 -3.25 5.98
CA LEU A 81 3.48 -3.27 7.25
C LEU A 81 2.28 -4.22 7.23
N LEU A 82 1.73 -4.50 6.04
CA LEU A 82 0.60 -5.41 5.88
C LEU A 82 1.04 -6.87 5.81
N LYS A 83 2.26 -7.16 5.32
CA LYS A 83 2.74 -8.54 5.09
C LYS A 83 2.48 -9.47 6.30
N PRO A 84 2.78 -9.09 7.57
CA PRO A 84 2.52 -9.96 8.72
C PRO A 84 1.04 -10.27 8.94
N HIS A 85 0.15 -9.29 8.72
CA HIS A 85 -1.29 -9.43 8.95
C HIS A 85 -2.01 -10.25 7.87
N LEU A 86 -1.39 -10.39 6.69
CA LEU A 86 -1.97 -11.09 5.54
C LEU A 86 -1.43 -12.51 5.37
N ALA A 87 -0.47 -12.96 6.19
CA ALA A 87 0.23 -14.23 6.03
C ALA A 87 -0.73 -15.44 5.97
N ALA A 88 -1.77 -15.45 6.80
CA ALA A 88 -2.76 -16.52 6.87
C ALA A 88 -3.87 -16.45 5.80
N LEU A 89 -3.91 -15.39 4.99
CA LEU A 89 -4.96 -15.20 3.98
C LEU A 89 -4.64 -15.97 2.69
N ARG A 90 -5.70 -16.38 1.99
CA ARG A 90 -5.58 -16.97 0.64
C ARG A 90 -4.91 -15.96 -0.31
N SER A 91 -4.13 -16.45 -1.27
CA SER A 91 -3.38 -15.61 -2.24
C SER A 91 -4.25 -14.52 -2.86
N VAL A 92 -5.39 -14.88 -3.46
CA VAL A 92 -6.32 -13.92 -4.08
C VAL A 92 -6.72 -12.76 -3.14
N VAL A 93 -6.93 -13.04 -1.85
CA VAL A 93 -7.31 -12.03 -0.86
C VAL A 93 -6.10 -11.17 -0.50
N ARG A 94 -4.96 -11.81 -0.23
CA ARG A 94 -3.70 -11.12 0.06
C ARG A 94 -3.31 -10.20 -1.10
N ASP A 95 -3.35 -10.69 -2.33
CA ASP A 95 -2.97 -9.94 -3.53
C ASP A 95 -3.91 -8.76 -3.75
N ALA A 96 -5.22 -8.92 -3.52
CA ALA A 96 -6.19 -7.82 -3.58
C ALA A 96 -5.89 -6.71 -2.56
N VAL A 97 -5.52 -7.06 -1.32
CA VAL A 97 -5.14 -6.08 -0.29
C VAL A 97 -3.80 -5.43 -0.61
N MET A 98 -2.81 -6.20 -1.05
CA MET A 98 -1.50 -5.66 -1.41
C MET A 98 -1.59 -4.70 -2.62
N LEU A 99 -2.33 -5.08 -3.66
CA LEU A 99 -2.50 -4.24 -4.84
C LEU A 99 -3.30 -2.97 -4.56
N SER A 100 -4.25 -2.99 -3.63
CA SER A 100 -4.99 -1.77 -3.26
C SER A 100 -4.10 -0.71 -2.62
N VAL A 101 -2.99 -1.12 -2.00
CA VAL A 101 -2.02 -0.25 -1.34
C VAL A 101 -0.89 0.14 -2.30
N ILE A 102 -0.26 -0.84 -2.96
CA ILE A 102 0.85 -0.60 -3.91
C ILE A 102 0.41 0.32 -5.05
N ARG A 103 -0.83 0.18 -5.52
CA ARG A 103 -1.40 0.96 -6.63
C ARG A 103 -2.39 2.02 -6.13
N ALA A 104 -2.26 2.47 -4.89
CA ALA A 104 -3.14 3.49 -4.29
C ALA A 104 -3.16 4.80 -5.08
N HIS A 105 -2.03 5.16 -5.70
CA HIS A 105 -1.87 6.33 -6.57
C HIS A 105 -2.68 6.24 -7.88
N GLU A 106 -3.21 5.06 -8.22
CA GLU A 106 -4.01 4.88 -9.42
C GLU A 106 -5.51 4.87 -9.14
N ARG A 107 -6.28 5.26 -10.16
CA ARG A 107 -7.74 5.11 -10.23
C ARG A 107 -8.18 3.68 -10.52
N LEU A 108 -7.80 2.74 -9.66
CA LEU A 108 -8.30 1.36 -9.75
C LEU A 108 -9.81 1.29 -9.50
N THR A 109 -10.48 0.45 -10.27
CA THR A 109 -11.89 0.07 -10.07
C THR A 109 -11.94 -1.37 -9.53
N PRO A 110 -13.06 -1.79 -8.89
CA PRO A 110 -13.26 -3.19 -8.53
C PRO A 110 -13.02 -4.17 -9.68
N ASP A 111 -13.41 -3.80 -10.90
CA ASP A 111 -13.26 -4.62 -12.09
C ASP A 111 -11.80 -4.67 -12.58
N SER A 112 -11.07 -3.55 -12.55
CA SER A 112 -9.64 -3.57 -12.89
C SER A 112 -8.80 -4.32 -11.85
N LEU A 113 -9.13 -4.18 -10.56
CA LEU A 113 -8.48 -4.95 -9.50
C LEU A 113 -8.69 -6.46 -9.68
N ALA A 114 -9.93 -6.89 -9.97
CA ALA A 114 -10.23 -8.30 -10.21
C ALA A 114 -9.48 -8.86 -11.43
N ARG A 115 -9.35 -8.06 -12.50
CA ARG A 115 -8.54 -8.43 -13.68
C ARG A 115 -7.06 -8.58 -13.35
N LEU A 116 -6.49 -7.68 -12.54
CA LEU A 116 -5.07 -7.74 -12.15
C LEU A 116 -4.71 -9.02 -11.38
N ILE A 117 -5.64 -9.56 -10.62
CA ILE A 117 -5.48 -10.83 -9.88
C ILE A 117 -6.04 -12.04 -10.64
N ALA A 118 -6.39 -11.89 -11.92
CA ALA A 118 -6.93 -12.93 -12.79
C ALA A 118 -8.18 -13.66 -12.26
N VAL A 119 -9.12 -12.93 -11.65
CA VAL A 119 -10.42 -13.48 -11.20
C VAL A 119 -11.60 -12.63 -11.64
N SER A 120 -12.82 -13.17 -11.57
CA SER A 120 -14.03 -12.37 -11.77
C SER A 120 -14.30 -11.47 -10.57
N ARG A 121 -14.91 -10.30 -10.79
CA ARG A 121 -15.33 -9.39 -9.71
C ARG A 121 -16.23 -10.07 -8.67
N ARG A 122 -17.14 -10.96 -9.12
CA ARG A 122 -18.01 -11.75 -8.24
C ARG A 122 -17.20 -12.66 -7.31
N LEU A 123 -16.20 -13.36 -7.87
CA LEU A 123 -15.33 -14.23 -7.07
C LEU A 123 -14.51 -13.40 -6.09
N LEU A 124 -13.94 -12.27 -6.50
CA LEU A 124 -13.19 -11.38 -5.61
C LEU A 124 -14.06 -10.92 -4.44
N SER A 125 -15.27 -10.40 -4.70
CA SER A 125 -16.18 -9.98 -3.63
C SER A 125 -16.46 -11.12 -2.64
N LYS A 126 -16.79 -12.32 -3.13
CA LYS A 126 -17.03 -13.50 -2.28
C LYS A 126 -15.80 -13.89 -1.46
N ARG A 127 -14.59 -13.77 -2.03
CA ARG A 127 -13.34 -14.11 -1.32
C ARG A 127 -12.99 -13.09 -0.24
N LEU A 128 -13.22 -11.80 -0.49
CA LEU A 128 -13.04 -10.76 0.53
C LEU A 128 -14.05 -10.90 1.66
N GLU A 129 -15.32 -11.16 1.32
CA GLU A 129 -16.40 -11.43 2.27
C GLU A 129 -16.08 -12.63 3.16
N GLY A 130 -15.67 -13.76 2.56
CA GLY A 130 -15.26 -14.95 3.32
C GLY A 130 -14.01 -14.74 4.19
N ALA A 131 -13.24 -13.68 3.94
CA ALA A 131 -12.12 -13.24 4.79
C ALA A 131 -12.50 -12.07 5.73
N GLN A 132 -13.78 -11.71 5.79
CA GLN A 132 -14.38 -10.62 6.57
C GLN A 132 -13.79 -9.24 6.25
N LEU A 133 -13.17 -9.10 5.08
CA LEU A 133 -12.62 -7.83 4.60
C LEU A 133 -13.69 -6.97 3.93
N PRO A 134 -13.44 -5.64 3.82
CA PRO A 134 -14.32 -4.76 3.07
C PRO A 134 -14.50 -5.22 1.62
N PRO A 135 -15.66 -4.96 0.99
CA PRO A 135 -15.85 -5.23 -0.43
C PRO A 135 -14.86 -4.43 -1.29
N PRO A 136 -14.63 -4.81 -2.57
CA PRO A 136 -13.53 -4.28 -3.38
C PRO A 136 -13.44 -2.75 -3.43
N HIS A 137 -14.57 -2.05 -3.57
CA HIS A 137 -14.58 -0.58 -3.64
C HIS A 137 -14.13 0.09 -2.34
N GLN A 138 -14.50 -0.47 -1.18
CA GLN A 138 -14.05 0.01 0.12
C GLN A 138 -12.58 -0.38 0.34
N LEU A 139 -12.18 -1.57 -0.08
CA LEU A 139 -10.78 -2.02 0.03
C LEU A 139 -9.81 -1.09 -0.71
N LEU A 140 -10.20 -0.61 -1.91
CA LEU A 140 -9.43 0.40 -2.65
C LEU A 140 -9.34 1.73 -1.90
N THR A 141 -10.42 2.13 -1.23
CA THR A 141 -10.42 3.34 -0.38
C THR A 141 -9.50 3.17 0.83
N TRP A 142 -9.55 2.02 1.49
CA TRP A 142 -8.64 1.68 2.60
C TRP A 142 -7.18 1.67 2.16
N GLY A 143 -6.87 1.10 0.99
CA GLY A 143 -5.52 1.13 0.43
C GLY A 143 -4.99 2.55 0.27
N ARG A 144 -5.80 3.47 -0.27
CA ARG A 144 -5.45 4.89 -0.35
C ARG A 144 -5.28 5.55 1.01
N LEU A 145 -6.16 5.26 1.97
CA LEU A 145 -6.04 5.84 3.32
C LEU A 145 -4.77 5.38 4.04
N ILE A 146 -4.35 4.12 3.84
CA ILE A 146 -3.11 3.59 4.41
C ILE A 146 -1.89 4.34 3.86
N VAL A 147 -1.80 4.52 2.54
CA VAL A 147 -0.70 5.27 1.92
C VAL A 147 -0.76 6.75 2.29
N ALA A 148 -1.96 7.35 2.30
CA ALA A 148 -2.15 8.73 2.71
C ALA A 148 -1.66 8.98 4.14
N ALA A 149 -1.92 8.03 5.04
CA ALA A 149 -1.50 8.13 6.42
C ALA A 149 0.03 8.06 6.57
N SER A 150 0.73 7.25 5.76
CA SER A 150 2.20 7.28 5.67
C SER A 150 2.71 8.63 5.19
N MET A 151 2.13 9.15 4.10
CA MET A 151 2.52 10.44 3.55
C MET A 151 2.36 11.58 4.55
N LEU A 152 1.32 11.52 5.38
CA LEU A 152 1.09 12.51 6.43
C LEU A 152 2.12 12.44 7.56
N GLU A 153 2.83 11.32 7.76
CA GLU A 153 3.91 11.24 8.75
C GLU A 153 5.05 12.22 8.42
N ASP A 154 5.24 12.56 7.15
CA ASP A 154 6.04 13.71 6.75
C ASP A 154 5.30 15.01 7.08
N GLY A 155 5.80 15.72 8.10
CA GLY A 155 5.24 16.98 8.59
C GLY A 155 5.18 18.10 7.55
N SER A 156 5.94 18.00 6.46
CA SER A 156 5.97 18.97 5.37
C SER A 156 4.85 18.78 4.34
N ARG A 157 4.23 17.59 4.27
CA ARG A 157 3.17 17.31 3.29
C ARG A 157 1.84 17.94 3.72
N SER A 158 1.21 18.65 2.79
CA SER A 158 -0.13 19.20 2.96
C SER A 158 -1.20 18.18 2.57
N ALA A 159 -2.43 18.34 3.08
CA ALA A 159 -3.56 17.49 2.71
C ALA A 159 -3.91 17.57 1.21
N ASP A 160 -3.69 18.72 0.57
CA ASP A 160 -3.90 18.89 -0.87
C ASP A 160 -2.81 18.18 -1.69
N GLY A 161 -1.56 18.20 -1.21
CA GLY A 161 -0.46 17.43 -1.82
C GLY A 161 -0.70 15.93 -1.76
N VAL A 162 -1.12 15.41 -0.59
CA VAL A 162 -1.48 13.99 -0.43
C VAL A 162 -2.68 13.61 -1.31
N ALA A 163 -3.69 14.48 -1.40
CA ALA A 163 -4.84 14.26 -2.25
C ALA A 163 -4.45 14.14 -3.73
N SER A 164 -3.57 15.05 -4.20
CA SER A 164 -3.04 15.03 -5.57
C SER A 164 -2.25 13.75 -5.85
N ALA A 165 -1.36 13.35 -4.93
CA ALA A 165 -0.51 12.19 -5.12
C ALA A 165 -1.28 10.85 -5.15
N LEU A 166 -2.45 10.80 -4.49
CA LEU A 166 -3.28 9.60 -4.37
C LEU A 166 -4.56 9.66 -5.20
N ASP A 167 -4.60 10.57 -6.17
CA ASP A 167 -5.67 10.72 -7.15
C ASP A 167 -7.07 10.90 -6.51
N PHE A 168 -7.10 11.62 -5.38
CA PHE A 168 -8.34 12.16 -4.85
C PHE A 168 -8.73 13.41 -5.67
N PRO A 169 -10.03 13.63 -5.94
CA PRO A 169 -10.47 14.79 -6.73
C PRO A 169 -10.08 16.15 -6.14
N SER A 170 -9.91 16.24 -4.82
CA SER A 170 -9.47 17.44 -4.11
C SER A 170 -9.06 17.11 -2.67
N GLY A 171 -8.34 18.01 -1.99
CA GLY A 171 -8.05 17.85 -0.57
C GLY A 171 -9.29 17.82 0.32
N SER A 172 -10.38 18.51 -0.06
CA SER A 172 -11.66 18.40 0.64
C SER A 172 -12.28 17.02 0.49
N ALA A 173 -12.23 16.42 -0.70
CA ALA A 173 -12.67 15.04 -0.90
C ALA A 173 -11.85 14.05 -0.07
N PHE A 174 -10.53 14.27 0.05
CA PHE A 174 -9.64 13.50 0.90
C PHE A 174 -10.00 13.63 2.40
N ARG A 175 -10.16 14.85 2.91
CA ARG A 175 -10.57 15.11 4.31
C ARG A 175 -11.92 14.46 4.64
N ASN A 176 -12.90 14.57 3.74
CA ASN A 176 -14.20 13.92 3.90
C ASN A 176 -14.09 12.40 3.95
N THR A 177 -13.21 11.81 3.14
CA THR A 177 -12.93 10.37 3.15
C THR A 177 -12.32 9.94 4.50
N CYS A 178 -11.36 10.71 5.02
CA CYS A 178 -10.79 10.49 6.35
C CYS A 178 -11.88 10.52 7.44
N GLN A 179 -12.73 11.55 7.44
CA GLN A 179 -13.81 11.66 8.42
C GLN A 179 -14.79 10.50 8.33
N ARG A 180 -15.17 10.08 7.11
CA ARG A 180 -16.13 9.01 6.88
C ARG A 180 -15.63 7.64 7.34
N TYR A 181 -14.36 7.30 7.07
CA TYR A 181 -13.81 5.97 7.34
C TYR A 181 -13.13 5.86 8.70
N LEU A 182 -12.53 6.95 9.18
CA LEU A 182 -11.66 6.95 10.36
C LEU A 182 -12.19 7.86 11.48
N GLY A 183 -13.23 8.67 11.21
CA GLY A 183 -13.77 9.62 12.17
C GLY A 183 -12.80 10.76 12.53
N CYS A 184 -11.79 11.00 11.69
CA CYS A 184 -10.65 11.87 12.00
C CYS A 184 -10.27 12.79 10.84
N THR A 185 -9.61 13.89 11.19
CA THR A 185 -8.90 14.74 10.23
C THR A 185 -7.52 14.16 9.87
N PRO A 186 -6.92 14.55 8.72
CA PRO A 186 -5.54 14.16 8.37
C PRO A 186 -4.52 14.43 9.47
N HIS A 187 -4.63 15.57 10.15
CA HIS A 187 -3.74 15.91 11.25
C HIS A 187 -3.87 14.95 12.45
N GLN A 188 -5.10 14.56 12.81
CA GLN A 188 -5.34 13.60 13.88
C GLN A 188 -4.84 12.20 13.52
N ILE A 189 -4.93 11.79 12.26
CA ILE A 189 -4.39 10.50 11.78
C ILE A 189 -2.88 10.44 12.04
N ARG A 190 -2.15 11.50 11.69
CA ARG A 190 -0.71 11.62 11.97
C ARG A 190 -0.41 11.47 13.46
N LEU A 191 -1.11 12.21 14.32
CA LEU A 191 -0.91 12.16 15.77
C LEU A 191 -1.23 10.79 16.38
N ARG A 192 -2.06 9.98 15.74
CA ARG A 192 -2.45 8.63 16.21
C ARG A 192 -1.51 7.53 15.75
N GLY A 193 -0.43 7.85 15.02
CA GLY A 193 0.55 6.87 14.54
C GLY A 193 0.43 6.54 13.05
N GLY A 194 -0.23 7.40 12.26
CA GLY A 194 -0.15 7.36 10.80
C GLY A 194 -0.62 6.03 10.19
N ALA A 195 0.21 5.44 9.34
CA ALA A 195 -0.12 4.24 8.58
C ALA A 195 -0.44 3.03 9.47
N ASP A 196 0.31 2.83 10.56
CA ASP A 196 0.03 1.74 11.51
C ASP A 196 -1.38 1.82 12.05
N TRP A 197 -1.75 3.02 12.50
CA TRP A 197 -3.05 3.22 13.11
C TRP A 197 -4.18 2.94 12.14
N VAL A 198 -4.06 3.40 10.88
CA VAL A 198 -5.05 3.13 9.84
C VAL A 198 -5.13 1.63 9.52
N ILE A 199 -3.99 0.92 9.46
CA ILE A 199 -3.97 -0.54 9.30
C ILE A 199 -4.71 -1.22 10.46
N GLN A 200 -4.45 -0.79 11.70
CA GLN A 200 -5.19 -1.32 12.86
C GLN A 200 -6.69 -1.06 12.76
N GLN A 201 -7.12 0.12 12.29
CA GLN A 201 -8.55 0.40 12.08
C GLN A 201 -9.18 -0.52 11.03
N LEU A 202 -8.47 -0.83 9.94
CA LEU A 202 -8.93 -1.82 8.95
C LEU A 202 -9.11 -3.21 9.59
N LEU A 203 -8.15 -3.63 10.43
CA LEU A 203 -8.20 -4.92 11.12
C LEU A 203 -9.33 -4.99 12.16
N VAL A 204 -9.55 -3.92 12.93
CA VAL A 204 -10.69 -3.81 13.86
C VAL A 204 -12.01 -3.88 13.10
N HIS A 205 -12.13 -3.21 11.95
CA HIS A 205 -13.32 -3.27 11.10
C HIS A 205 -13.58 -4.69 10.58
N ARG A 206 -12.53 -5.42 10.21
CA ARG A 206 -12.61 -6.84 9.83
C ARG A 206 -13.12 -7.72 10.98
N GLU A 207 -12.62 -7.51 12.20
CA GLU A 207 -13.05 -8.30 13.36
C GLU A 207 -14.51 -8.01 13.75
N LYS A 208 -14.95 -6.75 13.71
CA LYS A 208 -16.37 -6.40 13.92
C LYS A 208 -17.28 -7.10 12.91
N ARG A 209 -16.87 -7.15 11.63
CA ARG A 209 -17.60 -7.89 10.60
C ARG A 209 -17.69 -9.38 10.91
N ARG A 210 -16.60 -9.97 11.40
CA ARG A 210 -16.57 -11.38 11.82
C ARG A 210 -17.56 -11.66 12.95
N GLN A 211 -17.62 -10.79 13.95
CA GLN A 211 -18.55 -10.93 15.08
C GLN A 211 -20.01 -10.87 14.65
N ILE A 212 -20.36 -9.97 13.71
CA ILE A 212 -21.72 -9.86 13.16
C ILE A 212 -22.12 -11.16 12.45
N VAL A 213 -21.28 -11.67 11.56
CA VAL A 213 -21.56 -12.92 10.82
C VAL A 213 -21.75 -14.09 11.79
N ASN A 214 -20.87 -14.25 12.78
CA ASN A 214 -21.00 -15.32 13.77
C ASN A 214 -22.30 -15.21 14.60
N HIS A 215 -22.78 -14.00 14.87
CA HIS A 215 -24.02 -13.78 15.61
C HIS A 215 -25.26 -14.11 14.75
N GLU A 216 -25.24 -13.75 13.46
CA GLU A 216 -26.30 -14.08 12.51
C GLU A 216 -26.41 -15.61 12.31
N ASP A 217 -25.29 -16.30 12.16
CA ASP A 217 -25.24 -17.77 12.03
C ASP A 217 -25.82 -18.45 13.28
N ALA A 218 -25.44 -17.99 14.48
CA ALA A 218 -25.96 -18.53 15.74
C ALA A 218 -27.48 -18.35 15.91
N LEU A 219 -28.03 -17.22 15.43
CA LEU A 219 -29.48 -16.97 15.44
C LEU A 219 -30.21 -17.87 14.44
N GLN A 220 -29.62 -18.15 13.28
CA GLN A 220 -30.20 -19.06 12.29
C GLN A 220 -30.20 -20.51 12.77
N ASP A 221 -29.11 -20.97 13.38
CA ASP A 221 -29.03 -22.32 13.95
C ASP A 221 -30.02 -22.52 15.10
N ALA A 222 -30.19 -21.51 15.96
CA ALA A 222 -31.17 -21.54 17.05
C ALA A 222 -32.63 -21.51 16.54
N ALA A 223 -32.90 -20.95 15.36
CA ALA A 223 -34.22 -20.94 14.74
C ALA A 223 -34.53 -22.24 13.96
N ALA A 224 -33.51 -23.03 13.63
CA ALA A 224 -33.63 -24.31 12.92
C ALA A 224 -33.69 -25.54 13.85
N ALA A 225 -33.47 -25.35 15.15
CA ALA A 225 -33.56 -26.36 16.22
C ALA A 225 -34.92 -26.31 16.93
#